data_AF-A0A6N9TR46-F1
#
_entry.id   AF-A0A6N9TR46-F1
#
_cell.length_a   1.000
_cell.length_b   1.000
_cell.length_c   1.000
_cell.angle_alpha   90.00
_cell.angle_beta   90.00
_cell.angle_gamma   90.00
#
_symmetry.space_group_name_H-M   'P 1'
#
loop_
_entity.id
_entity.type
_entity.pdbx_description
1 polymer ?
#
loop_
_entity_poly.entity_id
_entity_poly.type
_entity_poly.pdbx_seq_one_letter_code
_entity_poly.pdbx_strand_id
1 'polypeptide(L)'
;QPTVAMINNAQREHQEFMVSVEAVAEEHAAVLAALPADGVAVYPRDAANGGEFAPVWQAAAGSRRVLDFGIEAGAVTGTVVDTAEGQRIDVQAPGQRFAITLPLLGLHNARNALAATACALAAGVAPEVIAQALG
;
A
#
# COMPACT_ATOMS: atom_id res chain seq x y z
N GLN A 1 17.31 9.12 -7.02
CA GLN A 1 16.43 9.47 -5.88
C GLN A 1 15.14 8.68 -6.06
N PRO A 2 14.60 8.03 -5.01
CA PRO A 2 13.32 7.31 -5.14
C PRO A 2 12.20 8.31 -5.44
N THR A 3 11.34 7.99 -6.41
CA THR A 3 10.16 8.78 -6.78
C THR A 3 8.87 8.22 -6.16
N VAL A 4 8.93 7.01 -5.60
CA VAL A 4 7.85 6.37 -4.86
C VAL A 4 8.44 5.86 -3.55
N ALA A 5 7.78 6.17 -2.43
CA ALA A 5 8.14 5.64 -1.12
C ALA A 5 6.90 5.00 -0.50
N MET A 6 7.08 3.79 0.02
CA MET A 6 5.97 2.98 0.53
C MET A 6 6.23 2.56 1.97
N ILE A 7 5.20 2.71 2.78
CA ILE A 7 5.09 2.09 4.11
C ILE A 7 4.11 0.92 3.93
N ASN A 8 4.50 -0.29 4.31
CA ASN A 8 3.66 -1.49 4.15
C ASN A 8 2.75 -1.74 5.37
N ASN A 9 3.24 -1.42 6.56
CA ASN A 9 2.56 -1.54 7.84
C ASN A 9 3.22 -0.63 8.90
N ALA A 10 2.51 -0.42 10.02
CA ALA A 10 3.07 0.19 11.24
C ALA A 10 3.41 -0.86 12.32
N GLN A 11 3.41 -2.15 11.99
CA GLN A 11 3.56 -3.22 12.98
C GLN A 11 5.03 -3.37 13.40
N ARG A 12 5.26 -3.81 14.64
CA ARG A 12 6.61 -4.06 15.17
C ARG A 12 7.16 -5.36 14.56
N GLU A 13 8.15 -5.28 13.68
CA GLU A 13 8.86 -6.48 13.20
C GLU A 13 9.99 -6.96 14.14
N HIS A 14 10.39 -6.19 15.15
CA HIS A 14 11.32 -6.66 16.19
C HIS A 14 10.88 -6.18 17.58
N GLN A 15 10.59 -7.12 18.48
CA GLN A 15 10.03 -6.85 19.81
C GLN A 15 11.00 -6.17 20.79
N GLU A 16 12.27 -5.98 20.44
CA GLU A 16 13.32 -5.68 21.43
C GLU A 16 13.76 -4.21 21.54
N PHE A 17 13.37 -3.30 20.62
CA PHE A 17 14.00 -1.96 20.57
C PHE A 17 13.10 -0.73 20.34
N MET A 18 11.76 -0.84 20.25
CA MET A 18 10.90 0.35 20.02
C MET A 18 9.91 0.63 21.16
N VAL A 19 9.80 1.93 21.50
CA VAL A 19 9.08 2.47 22.66
C VAL A 19 7.55 2.36 22.51
N SER A 20 6.99 2.46 21.29
CA SER A 20 5.54 2.31 20.98
C SER A 20 5.31 1.96 19.50
N VAL A 21 4.08 1.60 19.09
CA VAL A 21 3.69 1.44 17.67
C VAL A 21 3.65 2.80 16.96
N GLU A 22 3.28 3.85 17.68
CA GLU A 22 3.32 5.24 17.23
C GLU A 22 4.75 5.67 16.85
N ALA A 23 5.76 5.32 17.66
CA ALA A 23 7.15 5.61 17.35
C ALA A 23 7.62 4.93 16.05
N VAL A 24 7.15 3.70 15.77
CA VAL A 24 7.41 3.01 14.49
C VAL A 24 6.78 3.80 13.34
N ALA A 25 5.53 4.24 13.50
CA ALA A 25 4.83 5.00 12.47
C ALA A 25 5.51 6.35 12.17
N GLU A 26 5.99 7.04 13.20
CA GLU A 26 6.76 8.29 13.06
C GLU A 26 8.11 8.06 12.37
N GLU A 27 8.83 6.99 12.74
CA GLU A 27 10.09 6.63 12.08
C GLU A 27 9.86 6.33 10.60
N HIS A 28 8.87 5.50 10.28
CA HIS A 28 8.51 5.18 8.90
C HIS A 28 8.10 6.43 8.11
N ALA A 29 7.52 7.44 8.75
CA ALA A 29 7.12 8.69 8.09
C ALA A 29 8.31 9.45 7.47
N ALA A 30 9.54 9.24 7.98
CA ALA A 30 10.75 9.86 7.45
C ALA A 30 11.00 9.52 5.97
N VAL A 31 10.63 8.32 5.52
CA VAL A 31 10.78 7.90 4.12
C VAL A 31 9.89 8.74 3.19
N LEU A 32 8.71 9.14 3.66
CA LEU A 32 7.77 9.96 2.90
C LEU A 32 8.22 11.42 2.85
N ALA A 33 8.78 11.92 3.97
CA ALA A 33 9.33 13.27 4.03
C ALA A 33 10.55 13.45 3.11
N ALA A 34 11.32 12.39 2.88
CA ALA A 34 12.50 12.37 2.02
C ALA A 34 12.19 12.33 0.50
N LEU A 35 10.93 12.12 0.11
CA LEU A 35 10.53 12.14 -1.30
C LEU A 35 10.78 13.52 -1.95
N PRO A 36 11.12 13.57 -3.24
CA PRO A 36 11.10 14.81 -3.99
C PRO A 36 9.66 15.38 -4.07
N ALA A 37 9.52 16.63 -4.49
CA ALA A 37 8.22 17.32 -4.51
C ALA A 37 7.19 16.66 -5.46
N ASP A 38 7.67 16.02 -6.53
CA ASP A 38 6.90 15.25 -7.50
C ASP A 38 6.80 13.75 -7.15
N GLY A 39 7.33 13.34 -6.00
CA GLY A 39 7.26 11.97 -5.52
C GLY A 39 5.85 11.56 -5.07
N VAL A 40 5.63 10.26 -4.96
CA VAL A 40 4.36 9.66 -4.53
C VAL A 40 4.54 8.90 -3.21
N ALA A 41 3.74 9.26 -2.21
CA ALA A 41 3.64 8.55 -0.96
C ALA A 41 2.59 7.44 -1.05
N VAL A 42 2.96 6.24 -0.59
CA VAL A 42 2.11 5.05 -0.56
C VAL A 42 2.10 4.51 0.87
N TYR A 43 0.92 4.29 1.46
CA TYR A 43 0.79 3.77 2.83
C TYR A 43 -0.57 3.10 3.04
N PRO A 44 -0.71 2.23 4.05
CA PRO A 44 -1.94 1.48 4.27
C PRO A 44 -3.03 2.33 4.95
N ARG A 45 -4.29 1.95 4.72
CA ARG A 45 -5.48 2.50 5.38
C ARG A 45 -6.25 1.49 6.21
N ASP A 46 -6.00 0.20 6.02
CA ASP A 46 -6.60 -0.84 6.83
C ASP A 46 -6.00 -0.85 8.25
N ALA A 47 -6.84 -1.00 9.27
CA ALA A 47 -6.41 -1.10 10.67
C ALA A 47 -5.39 -2.23 10.90
N ALA A 48 -5.55 -3.36 10.18
CA ALA A 48 -4.63 -4.49 10.24
C ALA A 48 -3.18 -4.12 9.88
N ASN A 49 -2.96 -3.04 9.13
CA ASN A 49 -1.66 -2.56 8.72
C ASN A 49 -1.27 -1.23 9.37
N GLY A 50 -1.97 -0.81 10.43
CA GLY A 50 -1.71 0.46 11.11
C GLY A 50 -2.33 1.66 10.42
N GLY A 51 -3.44 1.48 9.69
CA GLY A 51 -4.18 2.57 9.05
C GLY A 51 -4.63 3.68 10.00
N GLU A 52 -4.66 3.44 11.32
CA GLU A 52 -4.88 4.47 12.34
C GLU A 52 -3.81 5.57 12.33
N PHE A 53 -2.59 5.27 11.86
CA PHE A 53 -1.49 6.21 11.73
C PHE A 53 -1.44 6.92 10.36
N ALA A 54 -2.42 6.67 9.48
CA ALA A 54 -2.52 7.38 8.20
C ALA A 54 -2.46 8.91 8.32
N PRO A 55 -3.00 9.58 9.38
CA PRO A 55 -2.81 11.02 9.56
C PRO A 55 -1.34 11.45 9.71
N VAL A 56 -0.51 10.64 10.38
CA VAL A 56 0.94 10.89 10.55
C VAL A 56 1.63 10.84 9.19
N TRP A 57 1.34 9.82 8.40
CA TRP A 57 1.93 9.64 7.07
C TRP A 57 1.43 10.66 6.06
N GLN A 58 0.16 11.04 6.14
CA GLN A 58 -0.42 12.13 5.34
C GLN A 58 0.28 13.45 5.63
N ALA A 59 0.54 13.76 6.91
CA ALA A 59 1.28 14.96 7.29
C ALA A 59 2.72 14.94 6.75
N ALA A 60 3.41 13.80 6.83
CA ALA A 60 4.77 13.65 6.30
C ALA A 60 4.85 13.72 4.77
N ALA A 61 3.82 13.23 4.06
CA ALA A 61 3.71 13.38 2.61
C ALA A 61 3.61 14.85 2.19
N GLY A 62 2.95 15.70 2.99
CA GLY A 62 2.79 17.13 2.72
C GLY A 62 1.93 17.36 1.48
N SER A 63 2.45 18.14 0.52
CA SER A 63 1.77 18.43 -0.76
C SER A 63 2.03 17.38 -1.85
N ARG A 64 2.79 16.32 -1.54
CA ARG A 64 3.12 15.26 -2.51
C ARG A 64 1.87 14.46 -2.85
N ARG A 65 1.89 13.80 -4.01
CA ARG A 65 0.80 12.91 -4.40
C ARG A 65 0.75 11.73 -3.43
N VAL A 66 -0.47 11.31 -3.07
CA VAL A 66 -0.73 10.13 -2.25
C VAL A 66 -1.44 9.09 -3.08
N LEU A 67 -1.04 7.83 -2.93
CA LEU A 67 -1.74 6.67 -3.46
C LEU A 67 -1.81 5.60 -2.36
N ASP A 68 -2.60 5.87 -1.32
CA ASP A 68 -2.80 4.97 -0.19
C ASP A 68 -3.65 3.74 -0.57
N PHE A 69 -3.51 2.66 0.18
CA PHE A 69 -4.09 1.36 -0.18
C PHE A 69 -4.75 0.65 1.01
N GLY A 70 -5.70 -0.23 0.71
CA GLY A 70 -6.37 -1.06 1.69
C GLY A 70 -7.53 -1.85 1.09
N ILE A 71 -8.02 -2.88 1.78
CA ILE A 71 -9.19 -3.63 1.33
C ILE A 71 -10.45 -2.77 1.48
N GLU A 72 -10.57 -2.07 2.61
CA GLU A 72 -11.78 -1.34 2.98
C GLU A 72 -11.71 0.15 2.60
N ALA A 73 -10.51 0.72 2.56
CA ALA A 73 -10.30 2.14 2.34
C ALA A 73 -8.97 2.44 1.63
N GLY A 74 -8.89 3.62 1.01
CA GLY A 74 -7.72 4.12 0.30
C GLY A 74 -8.03 4.50 -1.14
N ALA A 75 -7.05 5.08 -1.82
CA ALA A 75 -7.10 5.36 -3.24
C ALA A 75 -7.07 4.08 -4.08
N VAL A 76 -6.34 3.05 -3.61
CA VAL A 76 -6.24 1.72 -4.23
C VAL A 76 -6.89 0.69 -3.33
N THR A 77 -8.04 0.18 -3.76
CA THR A 77 -8.82 -0.82 -3.01
C THR A 77 -9.04 -2.09 -3.79
N GLY A 78 -9.46 -3.16 -3.09
CA GLY A 78 -9.71 -4.46 -3.72
C GLY A 78 -10.85 -5.21 -3.05
N THR A 79 -11.74 -5.79 -3.86
CA THR A 79 -12.67 -6.83 -3.40
C THR A 79 -12.04 -8.19 -3.64
N VAL A 80 -11.97 -9.02 -2.60
CA VAL A 80 -11.28 -10.30 -2.61
C VAL A 80 -12.27 -11.44 -2.67
N VAL A 81 -12.06 -12.39 -3.58
CA VAL A 81 -12.86 -13.60 -3.72
C VAL A 81 -11.92 -14.80 -3.83
N ASP A 82 -12.06 -15.78 -2.95
CA ASP A 82 -11.31 -17.03 -3.03
C ASP A 82 -11.76 -17.85 -4.26
N THR A 83 -10.80 -18.48 -4.91
CA THR A 83 -10.95 -19.29 -6.13
C THR A 83 -10.23 -20.62 -5.97
N ALA A 84 -10.36 -21.54 -6.93
CA ALA A 84 -9.64 -22.81 -6.88
C ALA A 84 -8.12 -22.63 -7.07
N GLU A 85 -7.72 -21.56 -7.74
CA GLU A 85 -6.34 -21.27 -8.12
C GLU A 85 -5.62 -20.33 -7.13
N GLY A 86 -6.33 -19.84 -6.09
CA GLY A 86 -5.84 -18.81 -5.19
C GLY A 86 -6.96 -17.82 -4.86
N GLN A 87 -6.72 -16.51 -5.00
CA GLN A 87 -7.75 -15.49 -4.82
C GLN A 87 -7.79 -14.50 -5.98
N ARG A 88 -8.98 -14.07 -6.37
CA ARG A 88 -9.19 -12.95 -7.29
C ARG A 88 -9.35 -11.66 -6.48
N ILE A 89 -8.66 -10.61 -6.91
CA ILE A 89 -8.75 -9.27 -6.35
C ILE A 89 -9.26 -8.34 -7.45
N ASP A 90 -10.50 -7.86 -7.33
CA ASP A 90 -11.03 -6.83 -8.20
C ASP A 90 -10.58 -5.46 -7.68
N VAL A 91 -9.56 -4.90 -8.34
CA VAL A 91 -8.88 -3.66 -7.95
C VAL A 91 -9.63 -2.44 -8.46
N GLN A 92 -9.77 -1.44 -7.58
CA GLN A 92 -10.22 -0.11 -7.92
C GLN A 92 -9.12 0.91 -7.58
N ALA A 93 -8.78 1.75 -8.54
CA ALA A 93 -7.82 2.84 -8.39
C ALA A 93 -8.32 4.08 -9.15
N PRO A 94 -7.73 5.28 -8.96
CA PRO A 94 -8.18 6.49 -9.64
C PRO A 94 -8.14 6.32 -11.17
N GLY A 95 -9.33 6.29 -11.79
CA GLY A 95 -9.49 6.13 -13.23
C GLY A 95 -9.22 4.72 -13.77
N GLN A 96 -8.92 3.72 -12.92
CA GLN A 96 -8.54 2.38 -13.36
C GLN A 96 -9.31 1.30 -12.58
N ARG A 97 -9.72 0.25 -13.30
CA ARG A 97 -10.36 -0.94 -12.73
C ARG A 97 -9.87 -2.17 -13.47
N PHE A 98 -9.39 -3.15 -12.74
CA PHE A 98 -8.85 -4.38 -13.29
C PHE A 98 -8.87 -5.48 -12.24
N ALA A 99 -8.58 -6.71 -12.64
CA ALA A 99 -8.53 -7.84 -11.73
C ALA A 99 -7.15 -8.47 -11.69
N ILE A 100 -6.76 -8.95 -10.52
CA ILE A 100 -5.54 -9.72 -10.29
C ILE A 100 -5.98 -11.10 -9.81
N THR A 101 -5.41 -12.16 -10.37
CA THR A 101 -5.55 -13.52 -9.84
C THR A 101 -4.27 -13.85 -9.11
N LEU A 102 -4.29 -13.86 -7.78
CA LEU A 102 -3.12 -14.11 -6.96
C LEU A 102 -3.07 -15.60 -6.56
N PRO A 103 -2.00 -16.36 -6.87
CA PRO A 103 -1.90 -17.79 -6.56
C PRO A 103 -1.60 -18.08 -5.08
N LEU A 104 -1.99 -17.17 -4.18
CA LEU A 104 -1.82 -17.26 -2.75
C LEU A 104 -3.12 -16.82 -2.10
N LEU A 105 -3.58 -17.56 -1.09
CA LEU A 105 -4.78 -17.20 -0.32
C LEU A 105 -4.45 -16.23 0.82
N GLY A 106 -5.48 -15.56 1.32
CA GLY A 106 -5.43 -14.79 2.56
C GLY A 106 -5.34 -13.28 2.36
N LEU A 107 -6.03 -12.55 3.24
CA LEU A 107 -6.17 -11.09 3.17
C LEU A 107 -4.83 -10.34 3.31
N HIS A 108 -3.83 -10.89 4.01
CA HIS A 108 -2.51 -10.26 4.07
C HIS A 108 -1.83 -10.25 2.69
N ASN A 109 -1.97 -11.33 1.93
CA ASN A 109 -1.45 -11.41 0.56
C ASN A 109 -2.21 -10.48 -0.37
N ALA A 110 -3.53 -10.36 -0.21
CA ALA A 110 -4.32 -9.39 -0.96
C ALA A 110 -3.89 -7.94 -0.66
N ARG A 111 -3.64 -7.59 0.61
CA ARG A 111 -3.12 -6.27 0.99
C ARG A 111 -1.72 -6.00 0.42
N ASN A 112 -0.84 -6.99 0.44
CA ASN A 112 0.48 -6.87 -0.18
C ASN A 112 0.37 -6.66 -1.70
N ALA A 113 -0.56 -7.36 -2.36
CA ALA A 113 -0.83 -7.15 -3.78
C ALA A 113 -1.36 -5.74 -4.07
N LEU A 114 -2.24 -5.19 -3.21
CA LEU A 114 -2.70 -3.80 -3.32
C LEU A 114 -1.58 -2.79 -3.06
N ALA A 115 -0.68 -3.06 -2.11
CA ALA A 115 0.50 -2.23 -1.86
C ALA A 115 1.43 -2.18 -3.07
N ALA A 116 1.73 -3.35 -3.66
CA ALA A 116 2.53 -3.46 -4.88
C ALA A 116 1.85 -2.77 -6.06
N THR A 117 0.53 -2.94 -6.18
CA THR A 117 -0.29 -2.26 -7.18
C THR A 117 -0.21 -0.75 -7.05
N ALA A 118 -0.35 -0.20 -5.84
CA ALA A 118 -0.23 1.23 -5.60
C ALA A 118 1.17 1.75 -5.99
N CYS A 119 2.23 1.03 -5.64
CA CYS A 119 3.59 1.40 -6.04
C CYS A 119 3.76 1.41 -7.56
N ALA A 120 3.27 0.36 -8.24
CA ALA A 120 3.39 0.23 -9.69
C ALA A 120 2.58 1.30 -10.45
N LEU A 121 1.36 1.59 -10.00
CA LEU A 121 0.54 2.69 -10.53
C LEU A 121 1.18 4.06 -10.29
N ALA A 122 1.79 4.27 -9.12
CA ALA A 122 2.55 5.49 -8.83
C ALA A 122 3.76 5.66 -9.75
N ALA A 123 4.39 4.55 -10.15
CA ALA A 123 5.49 4.52 -11.11
C ALA A 123 5.04 4.58 -12.59
N GLY A 124 3.73 4.61 -12.87
CA GLY A 124 3.18 4.71 -14.22
C GLY A 124 3.09 3.37 -14.98
N VAL A 125 3.16 2.24 -14.28
CA VAL A 125 2.99 0.92 -14.88
C VAL A 125 1.51 0.69 -15.24
N ALA A 126 1.27 0.13 -16.44
CA ALA A 126 -0.08 -0.16 -16.93
C ALA A 126 -0.74 -1.32 -16.14
N PRO A 127 -2.06 -1.28 -15.90
CA PRO A 127 -2.78 -2.32 -15.15
C PRO A 127 -2.56 -3.74 -15.66
N GLU A 128 -2.47 -3.91 -16.97
CA GLU A 128 -2.31 -5.22 -17.60
C GLU A 128 -0.96 -5.86 -17.21
N VAL A 129 0.09 -5.03 -17.12
CA VAL A 129 1.42 -5.47 -16.69
C VAL A 129 1.41 -5.81 -15.20
N ILE A 130 0.71 -5.02 -14.38
CA ILE A 130 0.57 -5.28 -12.93
C ILE A 130 -0.16 -6.60 -12.70
N ALA A 131 -1.30 -6.81 -13.38
CA ALA A 131 -2.10 -8.01 -13.26
C ALA A 131 -1.32 -9.27 -13.68
N GLN A 132 -0.50 -9.16 -14.74
CA GLN A 132 0.33 -10.26 -15.21
C GLN A 132 1.52 -10.55 -14.26
N ALA A 133 2.10 -9.53 -13.62
CA ALA A 133 3.25 -9.72 -12.75
C ALA A 133 2.89 -10.32 -11.37
N LEU A 134 1.66 -10.09 -10.91
CA LEU A 134 1.18 -10.55 -9.61
C LEU A 134 0.39 -11.86 -9.65
N GLY A 135 0.00 -12.33 -10.84
CA GLY A 135 -0.66 -13.62 -11.03
C GLY A 135 0.26 -14.69 -11.58
#